data_AF-A0A2S9YY67-F1
#
_entry.id   AF-A0A2S9YY67-F1
#
_cell.length_a   1.000
_cell.length_b   1.000
_cell.length_c   1.000
_cell.angle_alpha   90.00
_cell.angle_beta   90.00
_cell.angle_gamma   90.00
#
_symmetry.space_group_name_H-M   'P 1'
#
loop_
_entity.id
_entity.type
_entity.pdbx_description
1 polymer ?
#
loop_
_entity_poly.entity_id
_entity_poly.type
_entity_poly.pdbx_seq_one_letter_code
_entity_poly.pdbx_strand_id
1 'polypeptide(L)'
;MKKIQHEKQLKPRLKLVAALGFAAAMLLLNDGVQAADHNEAPGTQMDPAADIADFYAWETADDKLVAAVTFAGLTEAGADPTYDPDVLYGIHIDNNDDNVADIDIWCRFGTNMAQDVWGVQCLNVPGAADADTNGEVGAPIDGGNGTMIFAGPREDPFFFDFEGFVNTTMTGDLMFDPARDSFAGTNVTAIVIEMDALVAAGEGTTLQIWATTGRI
;
A
#
# COMPACT_ATOMS: atom_id res chain seq x y z
N MET A 1 -25.07 24.37 66.15
CA MET A 1 -24.91 22.98 65.68
C MET A 1 -24.02 22.97 64.44
N LYS A 2 -22.74 22.60 64.58
CA LYS A 2 -21.80 22.42 63.46
C LYS A 2 -21.80 20.94 63.06
N LYS A 3 -22.23 20.61 61.84
CA LYS A 3 -22.04 19.27 61.26
C LYS A 3 -20.57 19.14 60.86
N ILE A 4 -19.84 18.25 61.53
CA ILE A 4 -18.49 17.85 61.14
C ILE A 4 -18.65 16.85 60.00
N GLN A 5 -18.30 17.25 58.78
CA GLN A 5 -18.16 16.31 57.67
C GLN A 5 -16.82 15.59 57.83
N HIS A 6 -16.88 14.29 58.10
CA HIS A 6 -15.72 13.41 58.06
C HIS A 6 -15.38 13.11 56.60
N GLU A 7 -14.48 13.90 56.00
CA GLU A 7 -13.78 13.45 54.80
C GLU A 7 -12.87 12.29 55.18
N LYS A 8 -13.21 11.08 54.71
CA LYS A 8 -12.32 9.92 54.79
C LYS A 8 -11.17 10.15 53.82
N GLN A 9 -10.08 10.72 54.31
CA GLN A 9 -8.79 10.73 53.61
C GLN A 9 -8.39 9.28 53.30
N LEU A 10 -8.48 8.88 52.03
CA LEU A 10 -7.99 7.58 51.57
C LEU A 10 -6.49 7.49 51.91
N LYS A 11 -6.14 6.50 52.73
CA LYS A 11 -4.75 6.29 53.20
C LYS A 11 -3.80 6.23 52.00
N PRO A 12 -2.59 6.82 52.06
CA PRO A 12 -1.67 6.94 50.92
C PRO A 12 -1.27 5.59 50.31
N ARG A 13 -1.29 4.51 51.11
CA ARG A 13 -1.08 3.14 50.65
C ARG A 13 -2.15 2.64 49.67
N LEU A 14 -3.40 3.09 49.80
CA LEU A 14 -4.49 2.66 48.94
C LEU A 14 -4.44 3.36 47.57
N LYS A 15 -3.97 4.61 47.53
CA LYS A 15 -3.71 5.34 46.27
C LYS A 15 -2.52 4.76 45.50
N LEU A 16 -1.49 4.30 46.21
CA LEU A 16 -0.30 3.69 45.59
C LEU A 16 -0.62 2.31 44.98
N VAL A 17 -1.43 1.49 45.65
CA VAL A 17 -1.88 0.18 45.13
C VAL A 17 -2.81 0.35 43.93
N ALA A 18 -3.69 1.36 43.94
CA ALA A 18 -4.54 1.67 42.79
C ALA A 18 -3.74 2.16 41.57
N ALA A 19 -2.71 3.00 41.78
CA ALA A 19 -1.84 3.49 40.71
C ALA A 19 -0.95 2.38 40.11
N LEU A 20 -0.41 1.48 40.95
CA LEU A 20 0.34 0.31 40.49
C LEU A 20 -0.56 -0.70 39.75
N GLY A 21 -1.80 -0.89 40.20
CA GLY A 21 -2.77 -1.75 39.51
C GLY A 21 -3.18 -1.20 38.15
N PHE A 22 -3.33 0.12 38.02
CA PHE A 22 -3.67 0.77 36.74
C PHE A 22 -2.50 0.74 35.75
N ALA A 23 -1.27 0.96 36.21
CA ALA A 23 -0.07 0.82 35.38
C ALA A 23 0.16 -0.63 34.92
N ALA A 24 -0.02 -1.61 35.81
CA ALA A 24 0.08 -3.03 35.47
C ALA A 24 -1.03 -3.48 34.50
N ALA A 25 -2.24 -2.92 34.59
CA ALA A 25 -3.32 -3.18 33.63
C ALA A 25 -3.04 -2.59 32.25
N MET A 26 -2.37 -1.43 32.15
CA MET A 26 -1.96 -0.85 30.87
C MET A 26 -0.82 -1.64 30.19
N LEU A 27 0.10 -2.25 30.97
CA LEU A 27 1.13 -3.14 30.41
C LEU A 27 0.56 -4.47 29.87
N LEU A 28 -0.64 -4.87 30.29
CA LEU A 28 -1.30 -6.09 29.83
C LEU A 28 -2.22 -5.86 28.62
N LEU A 29 -2.38 -4.61 28.17
CA LEU A 29 -3.14 -4.21 26.98
C LEU A 29 -2.21 -3.84 25.81
N ASN A 30 -1.05 -4.47 25.73
CA ASN A 30 -0.23 -4.38 24.53
C ASN A 30 -0.73 -5.45 23.56
N ASP A 31 -1.91 -5.23 22.99
CA ASP A 31 -2.24 -5.85 21.70
C ASP A 31 -1.17 -5.32 20.75
N GLY A 32 -0.15 -6.13 20.50
CA GLY A 32 0.93 -5.77 19.60
C GLY A 32 0.28 -5.32 18.31
N VAL A 33 0.47 -4.05 17.95
CA VAL A 33 0.07 -3.54 16.65
C VAL A 33 0.81 -4.40 15.65
N GLN A 34 0.10 -5.33 15.01
CA GLN A 34 0.58 -6.07 13.86
C GLN A 34 0.55 -5.08 12.70
N ALA A 35 1.50 -4.16 12.67
CA ALA A 35 1.83 -3.48 11.44
C ALA A 35 2.61 -4.50 10.61
N ALA A 36 2.09 -4.87 9.45
CA ALA A 36 2.90 -5.55 8.45
C ALA A 36 3.88 -4.50 7.91
N ASP A 37 5.17 -4.79 8.07
CA ASP A 37 6.22 -4.16 7.27
C ASP A 37 6.40 -5.00 6.02
N HIS A 38 6.74 -4.30 4.94
CA HIS A 38 6.80 -4.78 3.56
C HIS A 38 7.63 -6.07 3.37
N ASN A 39 8.60 -6.33 4.24
CA ASN A 39 9.46 -7.51 4.23
C ASN A 39 9.40 -8.32 5.54
N GLU A 40 8.46 -8.06 6.45
CA GLU A 40 8.48 -8.62 7.81
C GLU A 40 7.29 -9.53 8.14
N ALA A 41 6.28 -9.60 7.26
CA ALA A 41 5.25 -10.63 7.36
C ALA A 41 5.79 -11.95 6.75
N PRO A 42 5.89 -13.06 7.52
CA PRO A 42 6.39 -14.34 6.99
C PRO A 42 5.59 -14.89 5.80
N GLY A 43 4.36 -14.40 5.58
CA GLY A 43 3.51 -14.79 4.47
C GLY A 43 3.83 -14.07 3.16
N THR A 44 4.18 -12.78 3.20
CA THR A 44 4.42 -11.97 1.99
C THR A 44 5.82 -12.21 1.41
N GLN A 45 6.84 -12.39 2.28
CA GLN A 45 8.18 -12.85 1.85
C GLN A 45 8.17 -14.16 1.06
N MET A 46 7.20 -15.04 1.34
CA MET A 46 7.07 -16.34 0.69
C MET A 46 6.20 -16.29 -0.58
N ASP A 47 5.59 -15.14 -0.88
CA ASP A 47 4.74 -14.92 -2.04
C ASP A 47 5.02 -13.56 -2.70
N PRO A 48 6.18 -13.40 -3.38
CA PRO A 48 6.58 -12.12 -3.95
C PRO A 48 5.58 -11.54 -4.95
N ALA A 49 4.79 -12.39 -5.62
CA ALA A 49 3.74 -11.94 -6.54
C ALA A 49 2.57 -11.25 -5.81
N ALA A 50 2.24 -11.67 -4.59
CA ALA A 50 1.18 -11.07 -3.79
C ALA A 50 1.69 -9.97 -2.83
N ASP A 51 2.99 -9.70 -2.80
CA ASP A 51 3.62 -8.78 -1.86
C ASP A 51 3.69 -7.34 -2.41
N ILE A 52 2.71 -6.51 -2.06
CA ILE A 52 2.65 -5.10 -2.48
C ILE A 52 3.78 -4.32 -1.83
N ALA A 53 4.74 -3.83 -2.64
CA ALA A 53 5.78 -2.88 -2.26
C ALA A 53 5.20 -1.54 -1.81
N ASP A 54 4.66 -0.81 -2.77
CA ASP A 54 4.14 0.52 -2.53
C ASP A 54 2.83 0.72 -3.29
N PHE A 55 2.05 1.64 -2.77
CA PHE A 55 0.88 2.17 -3.45
C PHE A 55 1.02 3.69 -3.58
N TYR A 56 0.94 4.17 -4.81
CA TYR A 56 0.98 5.60 -5.13
C TYR A 56 -0.33 6.00 -5.79
N ALA A 57 -0.85 7.16 -5.41
CA ALA A 57 -1.97 7.77 -6.09
C ALA A 57 -1.79 9.28 -6.18
N TRP A 58 -2.03 9.85 -7.36
CA TRP A 58 -1.94 11.29 -7.58
C TRP A 58 -2.86 11.75 -8.71
N GLU A 59 -3.22 13.02 -8.69
CA GLU A 59 -3.96 13.67 -9.76
C GLU A 59 -2.99 14.35 -10.74
N THR A 60 -3.31 14.35 -12.03
CA THR A 60 -2.55 15.07 -13.06
C THR A 60 -3.22 16.41 -13.39
N ALA A 61 -2.51 17.29 -14.08
CA ALA A 61 -3.06 18.58 -14.50
C ALA A 61 -4.22 18.49 -15.53
N ASP A 62 -4.41 17.32 -16.13
CA ASP A 62 -5.41 17.07 -17.18
C ASP A 62 -6.62 16.27 -16.64
N ASP A 63 -6.97 16.47 -15.36
CA ASP A 63 -8.10 15.83 -14.66
C ASP A 63 -8.06 14.28 -14.71
N LYS A 64 -6.85 13.70 -14.63
CA LYS A 64 -6.65 12.26 -14.50
C LYS A 64 -6.25 11.89 -13.08
N LEU A 65 -6.77 10.76 -12.62
CA LEU A 65 -6.29 10.09 -11.42
C LEU A 65 -5.35 8.98 -11.86
N VAL A 66 -4.13 8.94 -11.31
CA VAL A 66 -3.20 7.85 -11.53
C VAL A 66 -3.06 7.06 -10.24
N ALA A 67 -3.20 5.75 -10.33
CA ALA A 67 -2.94 4.81 -9.25
C ALA A 67 -1.88 3.79 -9.69
N ALA A 68 -0.87 3.58 -8.87
CA ALA A 68 0.21 2.63 -9.13
C ALA A 68 0.40 1.70 -7.94
N VAL A 69 0.32 0.39 -8.18
CA VAL A 69 0.64 -0.66 -7.22
C VAL A 69 1.94 -1.31 -7.67
N THR A 70 2.94 -1.35 -6.80
CA THR A 70 4.20 -2.05 -7.04
C THR A 70 4.26 -3.34 -6.23
N PHE A 71 4.94 -4.37 -6.72
CA PHE A 71 5.10 -5.67 -6.06
C PHE A 71 6.32 -6.41 -6.61
N ALA A 72 6.73 -7.49 -5.94
CA ALA A 72 7.94 -8.25 -6.28
C ALA A 72 9.16 -7.35 -6.49
N GLY A 73 9.47 -6.51 -5.49
CA GLY A 73 10.56 -5.54 -5.51
C GLY A 73 11.96 -6.15 -5.38
N LEU A 74 12.97 -5.28 -5.43
CA LEU A 74 14.39 -5.63 -5.28
C LEU A 74 14.90 -6.66 -6.29
N THR A 75 14.32 -6.66 -7.49
CA THR A 75 14.77 -7.54 -8.57
C THR A 75 15.93 -6.91 -9.33
N GLU A 76 16.87 -7.72 -9.81
CA GLU A 76 17.99 -7.22 -10.63
C GLU A 76 17.47 -6.59 -11.93
N ALA A 77 18.12 -5.51 -12.39
CA ALA A 77 17.77 -4.90 -13.66
C ALA A 77 17.85 -5.92 -14.82
N GLY A 78 16.75 -6.10 -15.54
CA GLY A 78 16.63 -7.04 -16.66
C GLY A 78 16.36 -8.50 -16.25
N ALA A 79 16.13 -8.77 -14.96
CA ALA A 79 15.57 -10.05 -14.52
C ALA A 79 14.16 -10.27 -15.10
N ASP A 80 13.77 -11.54 -15.20
CA ASP A 80 12.41 -11.89 -15.58
C ASP A 80 11.42 -11.38 -14.51
N PRO A 81 10.31 -10.74 -14.92
CA PRO A 81 9.27 -10.32 -13.99
C PRO A 81 8.64 -11.50 -13.26
N THR A 82 8.23 -11.26 -12.03
CA THR A 82 7.38 -12.20 -11.27
C THR A 82 5.93 -11.88 -11.56
N TYR A 83 5.22 -12.81 -12.22
CA TYR A 83 3.77 -12.76 -12.39
C TYR A 83 3.15 -14.08 -11.95
N ASP A 84 1.91 -14.02 -11.47
CA ASP A 84 1.17 -15.20 -11.03
C ASP A 84 -0.31 -15.05 -11.42
N PRO A 85 -0.89 -16.01 -12.17
CA PRO A 85 -2.29 -15.93 -12.61
C PRO A 85 -3.31 -16.11 -11.48
N ASP A 86 -2.87 -16.63 -10.32
CA ASP A 86 -3.71 -16.88 -9.16
C ASP A 86 -3.64 -15.74 -8.13
N VAL A 87 -3.04 -14.60 -8.49
CA VAL A 87 -3.03 -13.36 -7.68
C VAL A 87 -3.94 -12.32 -8.32
N LEU A 88 -4.83 -11.77 -7.49
CA LEU A 88 -5.74 -10.69 -7.81
C LEU A 88 -5.28 -9.41 -7.09
N TYR A 89 -5.12 -8.32 -7.84
CA TYR A 89 -4.73 -7.01 -7.35
C TYR A 89 -5.96 -6.11 -7.36
N GLY A 90 -6.31 -5.54 -6.20
CA GLY A 90 -7.41 -4.61 -6.02
C GLY A 90 -6.92 -3.19 -5.85
N ILE A 91 -7.56 -2.24 -6.54
CA ILE A 91 -7.49 -0.81 -6.23
C ILE A 91 -8.91 -0.37 -5.89
N HIS A 92 -9.08 0.18 -4.70
CA HIS A 92 -10.37 0.49 -4.12
C HIS A 92 -10.51 1.98 -3.94
N ILE A 93 -11.65 2.53 -4.35
CA ILE A 93 -11.96 3.95 -4.24
C ILE A 93 -13.24 4.08 -3.42
N ASP A 94 -13.14 4.82 -2.32
CA ASP A 94 -14.28 5.37 -1.56
C ASP A 94 -14.37 6.86 -1.90
N ASN A 95 -15.51 7.26 -2.44
CA ASN A 95 -15.79 8.64 -2.83
C ASN A 95 -16.92 9.28 -2.02
N ASN A 96 -17.35 8.64 -0.93
CA ASN A 96 -18.46 9.10 -0.10
C ASN A 96 -18.15 9.21 1.41
N ASP A 97 -16.93 8.83 1.83
CA ASP A 97 -16.38 8.93 3.19
C ASP A 97 -17.05 7.99 4.22
N ASP A 98 -17.56 6.83 3.79
CA ASP A 98 -18.11 5.80 4.67
C ASP A 98 -17.12 4.67 5.01
N ASN A 99 -15.90 4.73 4.47
CA ASN A 99 -14.84 3.72 4.55
C ASN A 99 -15.22 2.37 3.91
N VAL A 100 -16.12 2.39 2.93
CA VAL A 100 -16.49 1.26 2.09
C VAL A 100 -16.19 1.64 0.64
N ALA A 101 -15.55 0.74 -0.10
CA ALA A 101 -15.25 1.01 -1.51
C ALA A 101 -16.55 1.17 -2.31
N ASP A 102 -16.67 2.28 -3.04
CA ASP A 102 -17.71 2.53 -4.04
C ASP A 102 -17.33 1.94 -5.40
N ILE A 103 -16.02 1.93 -5.70
CA ILE A 103 -15.46 1.39 -6.93
C ILE A 103 -14.31 0.44 -6.58
N ASP A 104 -14.44 -0.80 -7.03
CA ASP A 104 -13.35 -1.77 -7.03
C ASP A 104 -12.81 -1.96 -8.44
N ILE A 105 -11.51 -1.72 -8.62
CA ILE A 105 -10.75 -2.05 -9.83
C ILE A 105 -9.99 -3.33 -9.55
N TRP A 106 -10.15 -4.33 -10.42
CA TRP A 106 -9.51 -5.64 -10.24
C TRP A 106 -8.57 -5.94 -11.40
N CYS A 107 -7.29 -6.09 -11.12
CA CYS A 107 -6.29 -6.49 -12.10
C CYS A 107 -5.77 -7.90 -11.81
N ARG A 108 -5.47 -8.66 -12.86
CA ARG A 108 -4.82 -9.97 -12.77
C ARG A 108 -3.95 -10.24 -13.99
N PHE A 109 -2.92 -11.05 -13.79
CA PHE A 109 -2.08 -11.52 -14.88
C PHE A 109 -2.61 -12.83 -15.46
N GLY A 110 -2.23 -13.10 -16.70
CA GLY A 110 -2.50 -14.36 -17.35
C GLY A 110 -1.56 -14.54 -18.53
N THR A 111 -1.55 -15.73 -19.09
CA THR A 111 -0.83 -16.00 -20.33
C THR A 111 -1.80 -16.27 -21.47
N ASN A 112 -1.35 -16.04 -22.70
CA ASN A 112 -2.09 -16.47 -23.88
C ASN A 112 -2.24 -18.02 -23.89
N MET A 113 -3.02 -18.54 -24.85
CA MET A 113 -3.26 -19.99 -24.96
C MET A 113 -1.98 -20.82 -25.18
N ALA A 114 -0.91 -20.21 -25.68
CA ALA A 114 0.40 -20.84 -25.89
C ALA A 114 1.32 -20.75 -24.66
N GLN A 115 0.90 -20.02 -23.62
CA GLN A 115 1.61 -19.78 -22.37
C GLN A 115 2.99 -19.09 -22.51
N ASP A 116 3.23 -18.43 -23.64
CA ASP A 116 4.53 -17.79 -23.96
C ASP A 116 4.50 -16.27 -23.85
N VAL A 117 3.31 -15.66 -23.80
CA VAL A 117 3.12 -14.22 -23.66
C VAL A 117 2.26 -13.92 -22.45
N TRP A 118 2.78 -13.07 -21.56
CA TRP A 118 2.07 -12.54 -20.41
C TRP A 118 1.23 -11.32 -20.78
N GLY A 119 0.01 -11.27 -20.26
CA GLY A 119 -0.85 -10.11 -20.31
C GLY A 119 -1.41 -9.77 -18.94
N VAL A 120 -1.98 -8.57 -18.86
CA VAL A 120 -2.76 -8.11 -17.72
C VAL A 120 -4.19 -7.83 -18.18
N GLN A 121 -5.17 -8.15 -17.34
CA GLN A 121 -6.55 -7.72 -17.46
C GLN A 121 -6.89 -6.88 -16.23
N CYS A 122 -7.45 -5.70 -16.44
CA CYS A 122 -8.00 -4.85 -15.39
C CYS A 122 -9.48 -4.58 -15.66
N LEU A 123 -10.31 -4.76 -14.64
CA LEU A 123 -11.76 -4.60 -14.69
C LEU A 123 -12.16 -3.29 -14.03
N ASN A 124 -13.25 -2.69 -14.55
CA ASN A 124 -13.96 -1.57 -13.90
C ASN A 124 -13.10 -0.31 -13.70
N VAL A 125 -12.19 -0.03 -14.63
CA VAL A 125 -11.37 1.20 -14.61
C VAL A 125 -12.25 2.43 -14.87
N PRO A 126 -12.28 3.44 -13.97
CA PRO A 126 -13.08 4.65 -14.14
C PRO A 126 -12.80 5.36 -15.47
N GLY A 127 -13.86 5.52 -16.27
CA GLY A 127 -13.80 6.20 -17.57
C GLY A 127 -13.35 5.34 -18.74
N ALA A 128 -12.91 4.09 -18.53
CA ALA A 128 -12.55 3.20 -19.62
C ALA A 128 -13.73 2.94 -20.58
N ALA A 129 -13.43 2.67 -21.85
CA ALA A 129 -14.45 2.45 -22.87
C ALA A 129 -15.22 1.14 -22.65
N ASP A 130 -14.53 0.12 -22.15
CA ASP A 130 -15.06 -1.22 -21.92
C ASP A 130 -14.93 -1.61 -20.44
N ALA A 131 -15.72 -2.61 -20.02
CA ALA A 131 -15.69 -3.10 -18.63
C ALA A 131 -14.38 -3.80 -18.26
N ASP A 132 -13.68 -4.34 -19.26
CA ASP A 132 -12.36 -4.95 -19.15
C ASP A 132 -11.38 -4.31 -20.13
N THR A 133 -10.20 -3.93 -19.61
CA THR A 133 -9.06 -3.48 -20.39
C THR A 133 -7.95 -4.51 -20.26
N ASN A 134 -7.46 -5.01 -21.40
CA ASN A 134 -6.48 -6.09 -21.43
C ASN A 134 -5.45 -5.90 -22.54
N GLY A 135 -4.21 -6.28 -22.24
CA GLY A 135 -3.10 -6.18 -23.17
C GLY A 135 -1.86 -6.91 -22.67
N GLU A 136 -0.85 -6.98 -23.53
CA GLU A 136 0.46 -7.54 -23.20
C GLU A 136 1.19 -6.66 -22.18
N VAL A 137 1.92 -7.28 -21.25
CA VAL A 137 2.76 -6.57 -20.28
C VAL A 137 3.93 -5.87 -20.97
N GLY A 138 4.51 -4.85 -20.34
CA GLY A 138 5.72 -4.18 -20.83
C GLY A 138 5.48 -2.98 -21.77
N ALA A 139 4.25 -2.76 -22.23
CA ALA A 139 3.85 -1.59 -23.02
C ALA A 139 2.59 -0.91 -22.46
N PRO A 140 2.35 0.38 -22.77
CA PRO A 140 1.07 1.03 -22.47
C PRO A 140 -0.08 0.36 -23.22
N ILE A 141 -1.19 0.13 -22.51
CA ILE A 141 -2.43 -0.47 -22.96
C ILE A 141 -3.50 0.61 -22.94
N ASP A 142 -4.13 0.86 -24.08
CA ASP A 142 -5.20 1.86 -24.22
C ASP A 142 -6.53 1.25 -23.75
N GLY A 143 -7.10 1.82 -22.69
CA GLY A 143 -8.43 1.46 -22.18
C GLY A 143 -9.57 2.25 -22.82
N GLY A 144 -9.26 3.15 -23.76
CA GLY A 144 -10.21 4.07 -24.39
C GLY A 144 -10.53 5.28 -23.52
N ASN A 145 -11.15 6.29 -24.13
CA ASN A 145 -11.52 7.58 -23.49
C ASN A 145 -10.35 8.28 -22.74
N GLY A 146 -9.11 8.02 -23.19
CA GLY A 146 -7.91 8.54 -22.54
C GLY A 146 -7.63 7.90 -21.18
N THR A 147 -8.07 6.66 -20.95
CA THR A 147 -7.56 5.81 -19.86
C THR A 147 -6.41 4.96 -20.37
N MET A 148 -5.39 4.79 -19.55
CA MET A 148 -4.19 4.04 -19.92
C MET A 148 -3.79 3.09 -18.79
N ILE A 149 -3.34 1.90 -19.16
CA ILE A 149 -2.82 0.91 -18.22
C ILE A 149 -1.41 0.54 -18.62
N PHE A 150 -0.53 0.33 -17.63
CA PHE A 150 0.76 -0.29 -17.83
C PHE A 150 0.93 -1.37 -16.78
N ALA A 151 1.48 -2.52 -17.17
CA ALA A 151 1.92 -3.54 -16.22
C ALA A 151 3.29 -4.10 -16.60
N GLY A 152 4.20 -4.23 -15.63
CA GLY A 152 5.49 -4.90 -15.79
C GLY A 152 6.66 -4.22 -15.07
N PRO A 153 7.91 -4.67 -15.30
CA PRO A 153 9.09 -4.15 -14.62
C PRO A 153 9.32 -2.67 -14.86
N ARG A 154 9.65 -1.96 -13.79
CA ARG A 154 10.17 -0.59 -13.77
C ARG A 154 11.32 -0.52 -12.79
N GLU A 155 12.21 0.47 -12.99
CA GLU A 155 13.13 0.84 -11.92
C GLU A 155 12.29 1.23 -10.69
N ASP A 156 12.71 0.75 -9.53
CA ASP A 156 12.06 1.10 -8.27
C ASP A 156 12.17 2.61 -8.01
N PRO A 157 11.05 3.36 -7.91
CA PRO A 157 11.11 4.79 -7.61
C PRO A 157 11.49 5.08 -6.15
N PHE A 158 11.57 4.05 -5.30
CA PHE A 158 11.98 4.20 -3.91
C PHE A 158 13.47 4.54 -3.79
N PHE A 159 13.75 5.63 -3.07
CA PHE A 159 15.10 6.07 -2.77
C PHE A 159 15.30 6.04 -1.25
N PHE A 160 16.34 5.34 -0.78
CA PHE A 160 16.69 5.37 0.64
C PHE A 160 18.18 5.11 0.92
N ASP A 161 18.75 5.92 1.80
CA ASP A 161 20.09 5.73 2.35
C ASP A 161 20.02 4.83 3.61
N PHE A 162 19.87 3.52 3.39
CA PHE A 162 19.80 2.52 4.46
C PHE A 162 21.09 2.50 5.29
N GLU A 163 22.24 2.73 4.65
CA GLU A 163 23.52 2.86 5.35
C GLU A 163 23.51 4.05 6.32
N GLY A 164 23.05 5.21 5.87
CA GLY A 164 22.88 6.40 6.69
C GLY A 164 21.93 6.18 7.87
N PHE A 165 20.83 5.44 7.67
CA PHE A 165 19.91 5.04 8.73
C PHE A 165 20.58 4.17 9.80
N VAL A 166 21.26 3.08 9.39
CA VAL A 166 21.97 2.17 10.30
C VAL A 166 23.04 2.92 11.08
N ASN A 167 23.83 3.72 10.38
CA ASN A 167 24.90 4.52 10.97
C ASN A 167 24.35 5.53 11.99
N THR A 168 23.28 6.26 11.64
CA THR A 168 22.60 7.20 12.55
C THR A 168 22.10 6.49 13.80
N THR A 169 21.50 5.31 13.65
CA THR A 169 20.99 4.51 14.77
C THR A 169 22.11 4.05 15.68
N MET A 170 23.25 3.67 15.12
CA MET A 170 24.39 3.14 15.87
C MET A 170 25.19 4.22 16.62
N THR A 171 25.32 5.42 16.05
CA THR A 171 26.14 6.49 16.65
C THR A 171 25.34 7.53 17.41
N GLY A 172 24.06 7.70 17.07
CA GLY A 172 23.22 8.82 17.54
C GLY A 172 23.43 10.13 16.77
N ASP A 173 24.31 10.16 15.78
CA ASP A 173 24.57 11.32 14.93
C ASP A 173 23.90 11.16 13.56
N LEU A 174 23.23 12.21 13.05
CA LEU A 174 22.56 12.16 11.75
C LEU A 174 23.58 12.00 10.61
N MET A 175 23.52 10.86 9.90
CA MET A 175 24.52 10.45 8.90
C MET A 175 23.94 10.12 7.50
N PHE A 176 22.77 10.67 7.17
CA PHE A 176 22.18 10.54 5.83
C PHE A 176 23.01 11.28 4.77
N ASP A 177 23.18 10.66 3.60
CA ASP A 177 23.82 11.19 2.41
C ASP A 177 22.82 11.14 1.23
N PRO A 178 22.43 12.29 0.65
CA PRO A 178 21.50 12.32 -0.48
C PRO A 178 22.06 11.70 -1.77
N ALA A 179 23.35 11.37 -1.83
CA ALA A 179 23.94 10.68 -2.97
C ALA A 179 23.92 9.14 -2.83
N ARG A 180 23.53 8.61 -1.67
CA ARG A 180 23.42 7.16 -1.45
C ARG A 180 22.00 6.69 -1.63
N ASP A 181 21.83 5.82 -2.60
CA ASP A 181 20.61 5.07 -2.82
C ASP A 181 20.92 3.58 -2.68
N SER A 182 20.31 2.94 -1.69
CA SER A 182 20.50 1.51 -1.42
C SER A 182 19.70 0.63 -2.39
N PHE A 183 18.78 1.23 -3.14
CA PHE A 183 17.83 0.56 -4.04
C PHE A 183 18.15 0.85 -5.52
N ALA A 184 19.11 1.74 -5.79
CA ALA A 184 19.52 2.13 -7.14
C ALA A 184 19.86 0.91 -8.00
N GLY A 185 19.28 0.88 -9.20
CA GLY A 185 19.50 -0.18 -10.18
C GLY A 185 18.71 -1.46 -9.92
N THR A 186 17.82 -1.48 -8.93
CA THR A 186 16.85 -2.55 -8.75
C THR A 186 15.53 -2.21 -9.45
N ASN A 187 14.79 -3.25 -9.81
CA ASN A 187 13.48 -3.18 -10.41
C ASN A 187 12.40 -3.63 -9.44
N VAL A 188 11.20 -3.12 -9.68
CA VAL A 188 9.94 -3.55 -9.10
C VAL A 188 8.93 -3.80 -10.22
N THR A 189 7.98 -4.71 -10.00
CA THR A 189 6.88 -4.90 -10.95
C THR A 189 5.78 -3.90 -10.61
N ALA A 190 5.28 -3.15 -11.59
CA ALA A 190 4.24 -2.16 -11.38
C ALA A 190 2.98 -2.50 -12.17
N ILE A 191 1.80 -2.23 -11.60
CA ILE A 191 0.55 -1.99 -12.31
C ILE A 191 0.23 -0.51 -12.14
N VAL A 192 0.15 0.23 -13.24
CA VAL A 192 -0.14 1.67 -13.27
C VAL A 192 -1.40 1.89 -14.09
N ILE A 193 -2.37 2.61 -13.52
CA ILE A 193 -3.64 2.92 -14.16
C ILE A 193 -3.84 4.43 -14.13
N GLU A 194 -3.92 5.04 -15.30
CA GLU A 194 -4.41 6.40 -15.50
C GLU A 194 -5.90 6.33 -15.85
N MET A 195 -6.75 6.89 -15.00
CA MET A 195 -8.20 6.84 -15.08
C MET A 195 -8.82 8.24 -15.04
N ASP A 196 -10.10 8.34 -15.38
CA ASP A 196 -10.82 9.62 -15.32
C ASP A 196 -11.07 10.03 -13.85
N ALA A 197 -10.54 11.19 -13.43
CA ALA A 197 -10.65 11.63 -12.04
C ALA A 197 -12.09 11.97 -11.64
N LEU A 198 -12.90 12.51 -12.57
CA LEU A 198 -14.28 12.88 -12.29
C LEU A 198 -15.16 11.64 -12.16
N VAL A 199 -14.94 10.61 -12.98
CA VAL A 199 -15.64 9.33 -12.84
C VAL A 199 -15.25 8.63 -11.54
N ALA A 200 -13.97 8.67 -11.15
CA ALA A 200 -13.49 8.11 -9.89
C ALA A 200 -14.08 8.84 -8.67
N ALA A 201 -14.11 10.18 -8.70
CA ALA A 201 -14.64 11.01 -7.61
C ALA A 201 -16.18 11.01 -7.52
N GLY A 202 -16.89 10.72 -8.62
CA GLY A 202 -18.35 10.72 -8.63
C GLY A 202 -18.94 12.08 -8.21
N GLU A 203 -19.86 12.08 -7.25
CA GLU A 203 -20.42 13.29 -6.64
C GLU A 203 -19.66 13.73 -5.36
N GLY A 204 -18.61 12.99 -5.00
CA GLY A 204 -17.82 13.18 -3.79
C GLY A 204 -16.90 14.40 -3.82
N THR A 205 -16.57 14.91 -2.63
CA THR A 205 -15.54 15.95 -2.46
C THR A 205 -14.28 15.42 -1.76
N THR A 206 -14.28 14.14 -1.40
CA THR A 206 -13.22 13.42 -0.71
C THR A 206 -12.98 12.11 -1.46
N LEU A 207 -11.72 11.73 -1.59
CA LEU A 207 -11.32 10.49 -2.24
C LEU A 207 -10.39 9.73 -1.30
N GLN A 208 -10.82 8.54 -0.86
CA GLN A 208 -9.95 7.60 -0.18
C GLN A 208 -9.63 6.47 -1.17
N ILE A 209 -8.35 6.11 -1.27
CA ILE A 209 -7.89 5.10 -2.21
C ILE A 209 -6.85 4.20 -1.57
N TRP A 210 -6.98 2.89 -1.75
CA TRP A 210 -6.05 1.89 -1.21
C TRP A 210 -5.93 0.70 -2.14
N ALA A 211 -4.90 -0.13 -1.92
CA ALA A 211 -4.67 -1.34 -2.69
C ALA A 211 -4.72 -2.59 -1.83
N THR A 212 -5.07 -3.72 -2.45
CA THR A 212 -5.02 -5.05 -1.83
C THR A 212 -4.51 -6.09 -2.82
N THR A 213 -4.00 -7.20 -2.30
CA THR A 213 -3.70 -8.41 -3.06
C THR A 213 -4.38 -9.60 -2.40
N GLY A 214 -4.81 -10.57 -3.21
CA GLY A 214 -5.43 -11.80 -2.72
C GLY A 214 -5.25 -12.96 -3.68
N ARG A 215 -5.15 -14.18 -3.14
CA ARG A 215 -5.14 -15.42 -3.92
C ARG A 215 -6.55 -15.85 -4.30
N ILE A 216 -6.76 -16.37 -5.52
CA ILE A 216 -8.04 -16.90 -6.03
C ILE A 216 -8.09 -18.43 -6.15
#